data_AF-A0A923TSU1-F1
#
_entry.id   AF-A0A923TSU1-F1
#
_cell.length_a   1.000
_cell.length_b   1.000
_cell.length_c   1.000
_cell.angle_alpha   90.00
_cell.angle_beta   90.00
_cell.angle_gamma   90.00
#
_symmetry.space_group_name_H-M   'P 1'
#
loop_
_entity.id
_entity.type
_entity.pdbx_description
1 polymer ?
#
loop_
_entity_poly.entity_id
_entity_poly.type
_entity_poly.pdbx_seq_one_letter_code
_entity_poly.pdbx_strand_id
1 'polypeptide(L)'
;MTSYETELVIDFGEVGCRQARYPFKVRLKAERLSALFKDAMAAHRVYELLLIERPGDVWDYVSVVVDAAPPNVLQRIEREWSADAAGQRATPPKQVAELPFSAFDQLFCWAGDDTEPEDEVWLRYKDSAVIRAFVKQLLAAADAIRGRLEWADPLIRHTVDRVRSHQHPYTYLSRAVALQRGCEHTPNPASHTDAFYKQLARLLRDPDLTSVAYRADGDHGVLRAMAAEQRRRAHLTGHKPGNAMHLSALTNQRISNEDWGSEIWFFEEGLGHGDLFIECGGLEGAPSQSLFQRHGRVPGRYILSGADKGDVSGFDHEVGDGFVLYRRQVPDPRRVALEMIESRRNSTLGPVMTFEGTGTTLFDYDKAVFVVGESIGAQARSALAEAIAEWQQSGGDPVLLVLGDRKPFEVAGCRRLLQAEVDGVGTTAWFRVALGDAQPWTDVIIALNPPEWSIPVLADLVRDQANPWAPWVVTQGEAGSLLPDHIIDGDLNQMLRQAYKRAQMMRPRQL
;
A
#
# COMPACT_ATOMS: atom_id res chain seq x y z
N MET A 1 -1.41 26.22 -5.72
CA MET A 1 0.07 26.17 -5.68
C MET A 1 0.54 27.40 -4.93
N THR A 2 1.35 27.24 -3.89
CA THR A 2 2.08 28.36 -3.30
C THR A 2 3.01 28.91 -4.39
N SER A 3 2.83 30.19 -4.76
CA SER A 3 3.73 30.86 -5.69
C SER A 3 5.03 31.13 -4.93
N TYR A 4 6.09 30.44 -5.32
CA TYR A 4 7.45 30.72 -4.86
C TYR A 4 8.36 30.89 -6.06
N GLU A 5 9.45 31.64 -5.88
CA GLU A 5 10.44 31.85 -6.93
C GLU A 5 11.27 30.58 -7.08
N THR A 6 11.18 29.95 -8.25
CA THR A 6 12.00 28.77 -8.59
C THR A 6 13.37 29.17 -9.11
N GLU A 7 13.59 30.45 -9.35
CA GLU A 7 14.84 30.98 -9.90
C GLU A 7 15.28 32.23 -9.15
N LEU A 8 16.58 32.35 -8.90
CA LEU A 8 17.22 33.57 -8.42
C LEU A 8 18.35 33.94 -9.38
N VAL A 9 18.25 35.09 -10.04
CA VAL A 9 19.33 35.63 -10.86
C VAL A 9 20.23 36.49 -9.99
N ILE A 10 21.52 36.19 -10.02
CA ILE A 10 22.56 36.91 -9.30
C ILE A 10 23.50 37.50 -10.34
N ASP A 11 23.57 38.83 -10.38
CA ASP A 11 24.47 39.58 -11.24
C ASP A 11 25.53 40.25 -10.35
N PHE A 12 26.77 39.78 -10.45
CA PHE A 12 27.90 40.32 -9.70
C PHE A 12 28.53 41.52 -10.41
N GLY A 13 28.00 41.92 -11.58
CA GLY A 13 28.59 42.93 -12.44
C GLY A 13 29.89 42.44 -13.08
N GLU A 14 30.85 43.36 -13.22
CA GLU A 14 32.17 43.05 -13.76
C GLU A 14 33.17 42.75 -12.65
N VAL A 15 33.80 41.58 -12.71
CA VAL A 15 34.81 41.10 -11.74
C VAL A 15 36.13 40.78 -12.44
N GLY A 16 37.22 40.98 -11.72
CA GLY A 16 38.58 40.70 -12.20
C GLY A 16 39.60 41.77 -11.80
N CYS A 17 40.87 41.50 -12.07
CA CYS A 17 41.99 42.36 -11.67
C CYS A 17 42.29 43.43 -12.73
N ARG A 18 42.43 44.69 -12.27
CA ARG A 18 42.89 45.85 -13.07
C ARG A 18 42.13 46.04 -14.39
N GLN A 19 42.73 45.68 -15.53
CA GLN A 19 42.24 45.90 -16.90
C GLN A 19 41.48 44.70 -17.49
N ALA A 20 41.45 43.55 -16.80
CA ALA A 20 40.78 42.34 -17.28
C ALA A 20 39.56 42.05 -16.40
N ARG A 21 38.46 42.77 -16.66
CA ARG A 21 37.18 42.56 -15.99
C ARG A 21 36.21 41.86 -16.93
N TYR A 22 35.47 40.90 -16.39
CA TYR A 22 34.51 40.10 -17.13
C TYR A 22 33.18 40.07 -16.39
N PRO A 23 32.05 40.00 -17.10
CA PRO A 23 30.75 39.83 -16.48
C PRO A 23 30.70 38.50 -15.72
N PHE A 24 30.17 38.54 -14.50
CA PHE A 24 29.87 37.33 -13.73
C PHE A 24 28.41 37.33 -13.30
N LYS A 25 27.66 36.40 -13.86
CA LYS A 25 26.23 36.26 -13.67
C LYS A 25 25.84 34.80 -13.60
N VAL A 26 25.11 34.45 -12.56
CA VAL A 26 24.63 33.09 -12.33
C VAL A 26 23.13 33.10 -12.04
N ARG A 27 22.47 32.00 -12.33
CA ARG A 27 21.07 31.77 -11.98
C ARG A 27 20.96 30.51 -11.16
N LEU A 28 20.42 30.62 -9.95
CA LEU A 28 20.05 29.47 -9.13
C LEU A 28 18.70 28.96 -9.61
N LYS A 29 18.56 27.65 -9.81
CA LYS A 29 17.32 26.99 -10.23
C LYS A 29 16.91 25.91 -9.24
N ALA A 30 15.67 25.96 -8.77
CA ALA A 30 15.07 24.99 -7.84
C ALA A 30 14.07 24.05 -8.54
N GLU A 31 14.24 23.77 -9.84
CA GLU A 31 13.35 22.90 -10.62
C GLU A 31 13.31 21.47 -10.07
N ARG A 32 14.44 20.96 -9.53
CA ARG A 32 14.51 19.63 -8.91
C ARG A 32 13.64 19.54 -7.65
N LEU A 33 13.56 20.63 -6.88
CA LEU A 33 12.66 20.72 -5.72
C LEU A 33 11.19 20.73 -6.17
N SER A 34 10.87 21.47 -7.23
CA SER A 34 9.53 21.45 -7.84
C SER A 34 9.12 20.07 -8.33
N ALA A 35 10.05 19.30 -8.92
CA ALA A 35 9.83 17.93 -9.33
C ALA A 35 9.55 17.02 -8.12
N LEU A 36 10.38 17.11 -7.07
CA LEU A 36 10.15 16.36 -5.82
C LEU A 36 8.78 16.65 -5.21
N PHE A 37 8.30 17.90 -5.26
CA PHE A 37 6.95 18.23 -4.78
C PHE A 37 5.84 17.52 -5.59
N LYS A 38 5.99 17.45 -6.92
CA LYS A 38 5.05 16.73 -7.77
C LYS A 38 5.09 15.23 -7.48
N ASP A 39 6.28 14.66 -7.37
CA ASP A 39 6.51 13.25 -7.04
C ASP A 39 5.86 12.91 -5.69
N ALA A 40 6.13 13.71 -4.64
CA ALA A 40 5.58 13.47 -3.31
C ALA A 40 4.05 13.52 -3.27
N MET A 41 3.44 14.48 -3.98
CA MET A 41 1.98 14.54 -4.14
C MET A 41 1.43 13.37 -4.96
N ALA A 42 2.26 12.77 -5.81
CA ALA A 42 1.97 11.55 -6.54
C ALA A 42 2.14 10.28 -5.67
N ALA A 43 2.54 10.39 -4.39
CA ALA A 43 2.94 9.30 -3.49
C ALA A 43 4.30 8.64 -3.84
N HIS A 44 5.18 9.36 -4.54
CA HIS A 44 6.54 8.91 -4.86
C HIS A 44 7.57 9.81 -4.15
N ARG A 45 8.67 9.24 -3.64
CA ARG A 45 9.73 10.02 -2.94
C ARG A 45 9.21 10.87 -1.77
N VAL A 46 8.13 10.40 -1.12
CA VAL A 46 7.54 11.07 0.07
C VAL A 46 8.57 11.12 1.20
N TYR A 47 9.30 10.02 1.41
CA TYR A 47 10.38 9.94 2.39
C TYR A 47 11.42 11.06 2.20
N GLU A 48 11.87 11.26 0.97
CA GLU A 48 12.87 12.25 0.61
C GLU A 48 12.40 13.68 0.92
N LEU A 49 11.15 14.03 0.57
CA LEU A 49 10.60 15.35 0.92
C LEU A 49 10.55 15.56 2.44
N LEU A 50 10.26 14.51 3.21
CA LEU A 50 10.20 14.61 4.67
C LEU A 50 11.57 14.88 5.30
N LEU A 51 12.68 14.52 4.64
CA LEU A 51 14.05 14.78 5.13
C LEU A 51 14.48 16.26 5.01
N ILE A 52 13.75 17.08 4.26
CA ILE A 52 14.07 18.50 4.12
C ILE A 52 13.57 19.24 5.36
N GLU A 53 14.45 19.43 6.34
CA GLU A 53 14.09 20.02 7.65
C GLU A 53 14.78 21.35 7.92
N ARG A 54 15.92 21.61 7.28
CA ARG A 54 16.73 22.81 7.53
C ARG A 54 16.99 23.57 6.24
N PRO A 55 17.29 24.88 6.32
CA PRO A 55 17.72 25.68 5.18
C PRO A 55 18.90 25.08 4.40
N GLY A 56 19.78 24.33 5.06
CA GLY A 56 20.90 23.68 4.36
C GLY A 56 20.48 22.52 3.46
N ASP A 57 19.36 21.84 3.77
CA ASP A 57 18.95 20.63 3.05
C ASP A 57 18.37 20.95 1.65
N VAL A 58 17.94 22.19 1.39
CA VAL A 58 17.41 22.55 0.06
C VAL A 58 18.51 22.69 -1.00
N TRP A 59 19.78 22.86 -0.60
CA TRP A 59 20.88 23.03 -1.55
C TRP A 59 21.10 21.80 -2.42
N ASP A 60 20.73 20.60 -1.94
CA ASP A 60 20.75 19.36 -2.71
C ASP A 60 19.81 19.43 -3.95
N TYR A 61 18.86 20.37 -3.95
CA TYR A 61 17.83 20.54 -4.99
C TYR A 61 18.00 21.82 -5.81
N VAL A 62 19.08 22.56 -5.61
CA VAL A 62 19.39 23.77 -6.36
C VAL A 62 20.52 23.49 -7.35
N SER A 63 20.27 23.82 -8.61
CA SER A 63 21.31 23.87 -9.65
C SER A 63 21.76 25.32 -9.88
N VAL A 64 22.99 25.50 -10.34
CA VAL A 64 23.57 26.79 -10.75
C VAL A 64 23.79 26.77 -12.24
N VAL A 65 23.18 27.74 -12.92
CA VAL A 65 23.30 27.99 -14.36
C VAL A 65 24.21 29.20 -14.54
N VAL A 66 25.34 29.02 -15.22
CA VAL A 66 26.33 30.08 -15.40
C VAL A 66 26.05 30.87 -16.67
N ASP A 67 25.39 32.02 -16.54
CA ASP A 67 24.99 32.87 -17.68
C ASP A 67 26.17 33.63 -18.27
N ALA A 68 27.08 34.10 -17.42
CA ALA A 68 28.34 34.73 -17.80
C ALA A 68 29.36 34.51 -16.67
N ALA A 69 30.61 34.23 -16.99
CA ALA A 69 31.67 34.10 -15.98
C ALA A 69 33.05 34.49 -16.52
N PRO A 70 33.98 34.92 -15.65
CA PRO A 70 35.38 35.12 -16.01
C PRO A 70 36.03 33.84 -16.55
N PRO A 71 37.04 33.94 -17.43
CA PRO A 71 37.71 32.78 -18.04
C PRO A 71 38.26 31.77 -17.03
N ASN A 72 38.76 32.22 -15.88
CA ASN A 72 39.27 31.34 -14.81
C ASN A 72 38.16 30.47 -14.23
N VAL A 73 36.99 31.04 -13.94
CA VAL A 73 35.82 30.31 -13.43
C VAL A 73 35.34 29.30 -14.47
N LEU A 74 35.27 29.68 -15.74
CA LEU A 74 34.93 28.75 -16.83
C LEU A 74 35.93 27.59 -16.91
N GLN A 75 37.23 27.86 -16.77
CA GLN A 75 38.25 26.81 -16.76
C GLN A 75 38.10 25.86 -15.56
N ARG A 76 37.76 26.37 -14.37
CA ARG A 76 37.49 25.54 -13.18
C ARG A 76 36.26 24.65 -13.40
N ILE A 77 35.19 25.21 -13.98
CA ILE A 77 33.99 24.45 -14.37
C ILE A 77 34.35 23.34 -15.37
N GLU A 78 35.10 23.66 -16.42
CA GLU A 78 35.54 22.67 -17.41
C GLU A 78 36.37 21.53 -16.80
N ARG A 79 37.22 21.83 -15.81
CA ARG A 79 37.99 20.82 -15.07
C ARG A 79 37.09 19.91 -14.25
N GLU A 80 36.10 20.47 -13.55
CA GLU A 80 35.12 19.70 -12.76
C GLU A 80 34.35 18.73 -13.65
N TRP A 81 33.84 19.21 -14.80
CA TRP A 81 33.18 18.38 -15.80
C TRP A 81 34.09 17.30 -16.39
N SER A 82 35.37 17.63 -16.63
CA SER A 82 36.34 16.68 -17.20
C SER A 82 36.74 15.59 -16.20
N ALA A 83 36.75 15.89 -14.90
CA ALA A 83 36.99 14.92 -13.84
C ALA A 83 35.82 13.92 -13.72
N ASP A 84 34.58 14.39 -13.84
CA ASP A 84 33.39 13.53 -13.87
C ASP A 84 33.30 12.69 -15.16
N ALA A 85 33.64 13.25 -16.32
CA ALA A 85 33.61 12.55 -17.61
C ALA A 85 34.66 11.42 -17.75
N ALA A 86 35.71 11.42 -16.91
CA ALA A 86 36.65 10.30 -16.86
C ALA A 86 36.02 9.01 -16.27
N GLY A 87 34.89 9.11 -15.58
CA GLY A 87 34.10 7.99 -15.07
C GLY A 87 32.92 7.56 -15.97
N GLN A 88 32.35 8.47 -16.77
CA GLN A 88 31.26 8.18 -17.71
C GLN A 88 31.46 8.95 -19.03
N ARG A 89 31.46 8.23 -20.16
CA ARG A 89 31.61 8.79 -21.52
C ARG A 89 30.48 9.77 -21.87
N ALA A 90 30.62 11.04 -21.52
CA ALA A 90 29.75 12.11 -21.99
C ALA A 90 30.60 13.29 -22.50
N THR A 91 30.26 13.79 -23.69
CA THR A 91 30.86 14.98 -24.28
C THR A 91 30.43 16.22 -23.48
N PRO A 92 31.34 17.13 -23.09
CA PRO A 92 30.95 18.34 -22.37
C PRO A 92 30.00 19.20 -23.22
N PRO A 93 28.85 19.65 -22.68
CA PRO A 93 27.89 20.45 -23.42
C PRO A 93 28.47 21.83 -23.72
N LYS A 94 28.34 22.26 -24.99
CA LYS A 94 28.80 23.57 -25.48
C LYS A 94 27.85 24.73 -25.18
N GLN A 95 26.94 24.59 -24.23
CA GLN A 95 26.03 25.66 -23.79
C GLN A 95 25.79 25.56 -22.28
N VAL A 96 25.91 26.72 -21.61
CA VAL A 96 25.52 27.02 -20.21
C VAL A 96 25.63 25.83 -19.27
N ALA A 97 26.81 25.65 -18.65
CA ALA A 97 27.02 24.60 -17.67
C ALA A 97 26.03 24.76 -16.50
N GLU A 98 25.10 23.81 -16.38
CA GLU A 98 24.28 23.62 -15.19
C GLU A 98 25.02 22.66 -14.26
N LEU A 99 25.29 23.11 -13.04
CA LEU A 99 26.01 22.35 -12.01
C LEU A 99 25.13 22.22 -10.76
N PRO A 100 25.22 21.11 -10.00
CA PRO A 100 24.70 21.09 -8.64
C PRO A 100 25.31 22.24 -7.81
N PHE A 101 24.53 22.86 -6.93
CA PHE A 101 25.02 23.96 -6.09
C PHE A 101 26.27 23.62 -5.30
N SER A 102 26.35 22.41 -4.74
CA SER A 102 27.52 21.94 -3.98
C SER A 102 28.79 21.88 -4.84
N ALA A 103 28.69 21.38 -6.08
CA ALA A 103 29.82 21.33 -7.01
C ALA A 103 30.27 22.75 -7.39
N PHE A 104 29.32 23.66 -7.65
CA PHE A 104 29.64 25.05 -7.94
C PHE A 104 30.27 25.79 -6.75
N ASP A 105 29.73 25.64 -5.53
CA ASP A 105 30.26 26.31 -4.34
C ASP A 105 31.69 25.85 -4.00
N GLN A 106 32.04 24.60 -4.31
CA GLN A 106 33.39 24.04 -4.11
C GLN A 106 34.45 24.64 -5.03
N LEU A 107 34.06 25.34 -6.11
CA LEU A 107 35.01 25.97 -7.04
C LEU A 107 35.71 27.22 -6.45
N PHE A 108 35.22 27.74 -5.33
CA PHE A 108 35.67 29.01 -4.75
C PHE A 108 36.22 28.82 -3.34
N CYS A 109 37.33 29.46 -3.01
CA CYS A 109 37.95 29.35 -1.69
C CYS A 109 38.60 30.65 -1.19
N TRP A 110 38.68 30.80 0.13
CA TRP A 110 39.47 31.87 0.73
C TRP A 110 40.96 31.50 0.66
N ALA A 111 41.78 32.39 0.09
CA ALA A 111 43.22 32.26 -0.05
C ALA A 111 43.97 33.48 0.55
N GLY A 112 43.36 34.17 1.52
CA GLY A 112 43.94 35.35 2.16
C GLY A 112 44.15 36.50 1.17
N ASP A 113 45.37 37.02 1.08
CA ASP A 113 45.75 38.09 0.15
C ASP A 113 45.71 37.62 -1.32
N ASP A 114 45.71 36.30 -1.56
CA ASP A 114 45.66 35.69 -2.89
C ASP A 114 44.23 35.30 -3.31
N THR A 115 43.19 35.67 -2.55
CA THR A 115 41.81 35.42 -2.98
C THR A 115 41.51 36.14 -4.30
N GLU A 116 41.15 35.36 -5.33
CA GLU A 116 40.75 35.92 -6.62
C GLU A 116 39.43 36.73 -6.48
N PRO A 117 39.25 37.85 -7.22
CA PRO A 117 38.05 38.68 -7.12
C PRO A 117 36.73 37.93 -7.32
N GLU A 118 36.73 36.93 -8.20
CA GLU A 118 35.60 36.00 -8.42
C GLU A 118 35.27 35.15 -7.18
N ASP A 119 36.27 34.70 -6.44
CA ASP A 119 36.11 33.94 -5.20
C ASP A 119 35.57 34.83 -4.10
N GLU A 120 36.14 36.03 -3.93
CA GLU A 120 35.70 36.99 -2.93
C GLU A 120 34.23 37.39 -3.13
N VAL A 121 33.81 37.66 -4.37
CA VAL A 121 32.44 38.09 -4.65
C VAL A 121 31.43 36.97 -4.40
N TRP A 122 31.72 35.74 -4.83
CA TRP A 122 30.85 34.59 -4.57
C TRP A 122 30.76 34.27 -3.08
N LEU A 123 31.91 34.15 -2.41
CA LEU A 123 31.99 33.76 -1.00
C LEU A 123 31.36 34.80 -0.06
N ARG A 124 31.39 36.09 -0.40
CA ARG A 124 30.63 37.11 0.35
C ARG A 124 29.14 37.06 0.04
N TYR A 125 28.79 36.87 -1.23
CA TYR A 125 27.40 36.90 -1.63
C TYR A 125 26.62 35.67 -1.17
N LYS A 126 27.26 34.50 -1.05
CA LYS A 126 26.59 33.28 -0.58
C LYS A 126 26.00 33.42 0.83
N ASP A 127 26.59 34.29 1.65
CA ASP A 127 26.09 34.61 2.99
C ASP A 127 25.11 35.79 3.03
N SER A 128 24.78 36.40 1.88
CA SER A 128 23.92 37.57 1.77
C SER A 128 22.49 37.31 2.25
N ALA A 129 21.81 38.40 2.62
CA ALA A 129 20.39 38.36 2.97
C ALA A 129 19.51 37.85 1.81
N VAL A 130 19.92 38.10 0.56
CA VAL A 130 19.19 37.67 -0.64
C VAL A 130 19.19 36.15 -0.76
N ILE A 131 20.36 35.51 -0.67
CA ILE A 131 20.44 34.04 -0.71
C ILE A 131 19.72 33.41 0.48
N ARG A 132 19.88 33.97 1.68
CA ARG A 132 19.14 33.49 2.87
C ARG A 132 17.63 33.60 2.68
N ALA A 133 17.13 34.65 2.05
CA ALA A 133 15.69 34.82 1.76
C ALA A 133 15.19 33.79 0.74
N PHE A 134 15.94 33.57 -0.34
CA PHE A 134 15.63 32.56 -1.36
C PHE A 134 15.53 31.16 -0.75
N VAL A 135 16.54 30.74 0.01
CA VAL A 135 16.55 29.44 0.69
C VAL A 135 15.39 29.28 1.67
N LYS A 136 15.10 30.32 2.48
CA LYS A 136 13.97 30.30 3.42
C LYS A 136 12.64 30.15 2.69
N GLN A 137 12.48 30.78 1.54
CA GLN A 137 11.29 30.65 0.71
C GLN A 137 11.14 29.23 0.16
N LEU A 138 12.23 28.60 -0.30
CA LEU A 138 12.21 27.21 -0.76
C LEU A 138 11.85 26.23 0.37
N LEU A 139 12.42 26.42 1.56
CA LEU A 139 12.07 25.60 2.74
C LEU A 139 10.60 25.81 3.13
N ALA A 140 10.12 27.04 3.17
CA ALA A 140 8.71 27.34 3.44
C ALA A 140 7.76 26.70 2.40
N ALA A 141 8.20 26.60 1.14
CA ALA A 141 7.46 25.88 0.11
C ALA A 141 7.43 24.37 0.39
N ALA A 142 8.55 23.78 0.80
CA ALA A 142 8.61 22.37 1.21
C ALA A 142 7.70 22.11 2.42
N ASP A 143 7.72 22.97 3.44
CA ASP A 143 6.83 22.92 4.60
C ASP A 143 5.36 22.96 4.21
N ALA A 144 4.99 23.84 3.29
CA ALA A 144 3.63 23.94 2.77
C ALA A 144 3.19 22.64 2.06
N ILE A 145 4.08 21.98 1.31
CA ILE A 145 3.76 20.68 0.69
C ILE A 145 3.68 19.58 1.75
N ARG A 146 4.61 19.52 2.71
CA ARG A 146 4.58 18.55 3.82
C ARG A 146 3.27 18.65 4.61
N GLY A 147 2.80 19.86 4.91
CA GLY A 147 1.50 20.09 5.56
C GLY A 147 0.30 19.61 4.74
N ARG A 148 0.41 19.55 3.40
CA ARG A 148 -0.66 19.02 2.53
C ARG A 148 -0.66 17.49 2.47
N LEU A 149 0.50 16.85 2.66
CA LEU A 149 0.60 15.38 2.64
C LEU A 149 -0.23 14.74 3.77
N GLU A 150 -0.35 15.41 4.92
CA GLU A 150 -1.20 14.93 6.04
C GLU A 150 -2.67 14.76 5.65
N TRP A 151 -3.16 15.56 4.70
CA TRP A 151 -4.54 15.54 4.24
C TRP A 151 -4.72 14.74 2.95
N ALA A 152 -3.64 14.19 2.40
CA ALA A 152 -3.66 13.42 1.16
C ALA A 152 -4.37 12.07 1.32
N ASP A 153 -4.28 11.17 0.34
CA ASP A 153 -4.93 9.87 0.38
C ASP A 153 -4.32 8.94 1.47
N PRO A 154 -5.00 7.83 1.83
CA PRO A 154 -4.56 6.93 2.90
C PRO A 154 -3.14 6.40 2.77
N LEU A 155 -2.63 6.23 1.54
CA LEU A 155 -1.27 5.73 1.29
C LEU A 155 -0.22 6.72 1.76
N ILE A 156 -0.34 7.99 1.33
CA ILE A 156 0.60 9.04 1.73
C ILE A 156 0.57 9.25 3.25
N ARG A 157 -0.62 9.29 3.85
CA ARG A 157 -0.75 9.42 5.32
C ARG A 157 -0.03 8.30 6.03
N HIS A 158 -0.22 7.06 5.58
CA HIS A 158 0.47 5.91 6.14
C HIS A 158 2.00 6.03 6.03
N THR A 159 2.53 6.45 4.88
CA THR A 159 3.97 6.66 4.71
C THR A 159 4.48 7.77 5.64
N VAL A 160 3.79 8.91 5.72
CA VAL A 160 4.13 10.02 6.63
C VAL A 160 4.17 9.55 8.09
N ASP A 161 3.14 8.81 8.53
CA ASP A 161 3.07 8.28 9.90
C ASP A 161 4.21 7.31 10.21
N ARG A 162 4.57 6.44 9.25
CA ARG A 162 5.71 5.53 9.40
C ARG A 162 7.05 6.27 9.49
N VAL A 163 7.23 7.34 8.72
CA VAL A 163 8.46 8.14 8.78
C VAL A 163 8.57 8.84 10.12
N ARG A 164 7.49 9.48 10.57
CA ARG A 164 7.43 10.20 11.85
C ARG A 164 7.62 9.29 13.06
N SER A 165 7.15 8.06 12.98
CA SER A 165 7.32 7.04 14.03
C SER A 165 8.62 6.23 13.91
N HIS A 166 9.51 6.56 12.97
CA HIS A 166 10.75 5.82 12.68
C HIS A 166 10.53 4.33 12.30
N GLN A 167 9.35 4.00 11.77
CA GLN A 167 8.96 2.66 11.30
C GLN A 167 9.10 2.50 9.79
N HIS A 168 9.46 3.55 9.06
CA HIS A 168 9.72 3.47 7.63
C HIS A 168 11.04 2.72 7.37
N PRO A 169 11.15 1.80 6.38
CA PRO A 169 12.33 0.95 6.22
C PRO A 169 13.58 1.77 5.88
N TYR A 170 13.39 2.88 5.15
CA TYR A 170 14.48 3.77 4.76
C TYR A 170 15.07 4.54 5.94
N THR A 171 14.40 4.59 7.11
CA THR A 171 14.93 5.22 8.33
C THR A 171 16.20 4.52 8.84
N TYR A 172 16.35 3.24 8.51
CA TYR A 172 17.49 2.41 8.93
C TYR A 172 18.64 2.41 7.91
N LEU A 173 18.51 3.18 6.82
CA LEU A 173 19.52 3.30 5.78
C LEU A 173 20.27 4.64 5.91
N SER A 174 21.51 4.70 5.38
CA SER A 174 22.17 5.99 5.21
C SER A 174 21.37 6.87 4.24
N ARG A 175 21.43 8.20 4.42
CA ARG A 175 20.68 9.16 3.58
C ARG A 175 20.90 8.91 2.09
N ALA A 176 22.15 8.75 1.64
CA ALA A 176 22.46 8.50 0.23
C ALA A 176 21.78 7.23 -0.31
N VAL A 177 21.81 6.13 0.46
CA VAL A 177 21.18 4.86 0.06
C VAL A 177 19.65 4.97 0.09
N ALA A 178 19.08 5.66 1.08
CA ALA A 178 17.64 5.90 1.16
C ALA A 178 17.12 6.69 -0.05
N LEU A 179 17.84 7.76 -0.43
CA LEU A 179 17.50 8.57 -1.61
C LEU A 179 17.63 7.76 -2.90
N GLN A 180 18.68 6.95 -3.04
CA GLN A 180 18.85 6.07 -4.19
C GLN A 180 17.68 5.08 -4.30
N ARG A 181 17.32 4.39 -3.21
CA ARG A 181 16.18 3.47 -3.19
C ARG A 181 14.85 4.16 -3.50
N GLY A 182 14.67 5.39 -3.03
CA GLY A 182 13.51 6.22 -3.36
C GLY A 182 13.33 6.47 -4.86
N CYS A 183 14.43 6.41 -5.63
CA CYS A 183 14.46 6.67 -7.07
C CYS A 183 14.55 5.41 -7.95
N GLU A 184 14.66 4.20 -7.39
CA GLU A 184 14.81 2.95 -8.16
C GLU A 184 13.60 2.63 -9.05
N HIS A 185 12.43 3.12 -8.67
CA HIS A 185 11.16 2.82 -9.33
C HIS A 185 10.44 4.10 -9.74
N THR A 186 11.01 4.80 -10.72
CA THR A 186 10.38 6.01 -11.30
C THR A 186 8.97 5.69 -11.79
N PRO A 187 7.95 6.42 -11.33
CA PRO A 187 6.57 6.25 -11.75
C PRO A 187 6.39 6.44 -13.26
N ASN A 188 5.69 5.52 -13.93
CA ASN A 188 5.08 5.86 -15.20
C ASN A 188 3.94 6.86 -14.99
N PRO A 189 3.75 7.84 -15.88
CA PRO A 189 2.66 8.80 -15.76
C PRO A 189 1.31 8.09 -15.81
N ALA A 190 0.32 8.70 -15.16
CA ALA A 190 -1.08 8.31 -15.34
C ALA A 190 -1.45 8.39 -16.83
N SER A 191 -1.99 7.30 -17.36
CA SER A 191 -2.22 7.11 -18.80
C SER A 191 -3.72 7.08 -19.18
N HIS A 192 -4.61 7.03 -18.19
CA HIS A 192 -6.05 6.91 -18.40
C HIS A 192 -6.82 8.21 -18.12
N THR A 193 -8.08 8.24 -18.55
CA THR A 193 -9.01 9.35 -18.30
C THR A 193 -9.42 9.42 -16.83
N ASP A 194 -9.87 10.59 -16.39
CA ASP A 194 -10.44 10.77 -15.04
C ASP A 194 -11.63 9.83 -14.78
N ALA A 195 -12.42 9.54 -15.82
CA ALA A 195 -13.56 8.63 -15.73
C ALA A 195 -13.13 7.19 -15.44
N PHE A 196 -12.03 6.71 -16.05
CA PHE A 196 -11.43 5.43 -15.74
C PHE A 196 -11.02 5.35 -14.25
N TYR A 197 -10.29 6.35 -13.74
CA TYR A 197 -9.83 6.32 -12.35
C TYR A 197 -10.97 6.43 -11.34
N LYS A 198 -12.03 7.20 -11.65
CA LYS A 198 -13.27 7.21 -10.85
C LYS A 198 -13.92 5.83 -10.83
N GLN A 199 -13.96 5.16 -11.97
CA GLN A 199 -14.52 3.83 -12.08
C GLN A 199 -13.70 2.80 -11.31
N LEU A 200 -12.36 2.85 -11.42
CA LEU A 200 -11.45 2.03 -10.63
C LEU A 200 -11.65 2.24 -9.13
N ALA A 201 -11.70 3.49 -8.66
CA ALA A 201 -11.91 3.82 -7.25
C ALA A 201 -13.26 3.28 -6.73
N ARG A 202 -14.31 3.26 -7.56
CA ARG A 202 -15.60 2.65 -7.23
C ARG A 202 -15.46 1.13 -7.04
N LEU A 203 -14.83 0.44 -7.99
CA LEU A 203 -14.69 -1.02 -7.96
C LEU A 203 -13.80 -1.50 -6.81
N LEU A 204 -12.69 -0.80 -6.55
CA LEU A 204 -11.78 -1.11 -5.44
C LEU A 204 -12.48 -1.03 -4.07
N ARG A 205 -13.54 -0.23 -3.95
CA ARG A 205 -14.33 -0.13 -2.71
C ARG A 205 -15.44 -1.17 -2.57
N ASP A 206 -15.63 -2.07 -3.53
CA ASP A 206 -16.59 -3.17 -3.41
C ASP A 206 -16.21 -4.07 -2.23
N PRO A 207 -17.09 -4.22 -1.21
CA PRO A 207 -16.81 -5.05 -0.04
C PRO A 207 -16.49 -6.52 -0.34
N ASP A 208 -17.09 -7.06 -1.39
CA ASP A 208 -16.89 -8.45 -1.77
C ASP A 208 -15.59 -8.69 -2.55
N LEU A 209 -14.92 -7.62 -2.99
CA LEU A 209 -13.65 -7.71 -3.69
C LEU A 209 -12.56 -8.23 -2.73
N THR A 210 -11.95 -9.37 -3.04
CA THR A 210 -10.85 -9.94 -2.25
C THR A 210 -9.50 -9.76 -2.93
N SER A 211 -9.51 -9.70 -4.26
CA SER A 211 -8.30 -9.73 -5.08
C SER A 211 -8.37 -8.85 -6.32
N VAL A 212 -7.23 -8.29 -6.69
CA VAL A 212 -7.05 -7.54 -7.94
C VAL A 212 -5.88 -8.11 -8.71
N ALA A 213 -6.09 -8.33 -10.00
CA ALA A 213 -5.09 -8.77 -10.95
C ALA A 213 -4.88 -7.67 -11.99
N TYR A 214 -3.72 -7.02 -11.98
CA TYR A 214 -3.39 -5.92 -12.88
C TYR A 214 -2.39 -6.37 -13.96
N ARG A 215 -2.69 -6.05 -15.22
CA ARG A 215 -1.82 -6.32 -16.35
C ARG A 215 -1.71 -5.08 -17.24
N ALA A 216 -0.55 -4.43 -17.20
CA ALA A 216 -0.20 -3.33 -18.11
C ALA A 216 1.27 -2.89 -18.00
N ASP A 217 1.66 -1.82 -18.68
CA ASP A 217 3.01 -1.23 -18.64
C ASP A 217 3.39 -0.56 -17.30
N GLY A 218 2.45 -0.45 -16.34
CA GLY A 218 2.75 -0.02 -14.97
C GLY A 218 2.29 1.40 -14.66
N ASP A 219 1.06 1.73 -15.03
CA ASP A 219 0.41 3.00 -14.71
C ASP A 219 0.45 3.25 -13.19
N HIS A 220 1.19 4.27 -12.78
CA HIS A 220 1.39 4.57 -11.37
C HIS A 220 0.09 4.98 -10.66
N GLY A 221 -0.84 5.61 -11.38
CA GLY A 221 -2.15 5.97 -10.85
C GLY A 221 -2.97 4.73 -10.47
N VAL A 222 -2.91 3.68 -11.30
CA VAL A 222 -3.57 2.39 -11.02
C VAL A 222 -2.93 1.69 -9.84
N LEU A 223 -1.60 1.55 -9.84
CA LEU A 223 -0.86 0.90 -8.76
C LEU A 223 -1.08 1.62 -7.42
N ARG A 224 -1.05 2.96 -7.41
CA ARG A 224 -1.36 3.78 -6.23
C ARG A 224 -2.78 3.55 -5.74
N ALA A 225 -3.77 3.55 -6.64
CA ALA A 225 -5.17 3.34 -6.25
C ALA A 225 -5.37 1.96 -5.58
N MET A 226 -4.76 0.91 -6.14
CA MET A 226 -4.77 -0.43 -5.57
C MET A 226 -4.12 -0.46 -4.19
N ALA A 227 -2.90 0.08 -4.05
CA ALA A 227 -2.16 0.09 -2.78
C ALA A 227 -2.87 0.95 -1.70
N ALA A 228 -3.43 2.09 -2.07
CA ALA A 228 -4.18 2.96 -1.17
C ALA A 228 -5.41 2.26 -0.59
N GLU A 229 -6.16 1.53 -1.42
CA GLU A 229 -7.30 0.76 -0.93
C GLU A 229 -6.88 -0.44 -0.08
N GLN A 230 -5.80 -1.16 -0.46
CA GLN A 230 -5.25 -2.25 0.36
C GLN A 230 -4.89 -1.74 1.75
N ARG A 231 -4.26 -0.56 1.82
CA ARG A 231 -3.88 0.07 3.09
C ARG A 231 -5.06 0.59 3.88
N ARG A 232 -6.08 1.17 3.22
CA ARG A 232 -7.32 1.56 3.89
C ARG A 232 -7.97 0.36 4.58
N ARG A 233 -8.11 -0.77 3.86
CA ARG A 233 -8.69 -2.00 4.40
C ARG A 233 -7.84 -2.58 5.54
N ALA A 234 -6.52 -2.64 5.36
CA ALA A 234 -5.60 -3.12 6.39
C ALA A 234 -5.69 -2.29 7.68
N HIS A 235 -5.78 -0.96 7.56
CA HIS A 235 -5.93 -0.07 8.71
C HIS A 235 -7.25 -0.26 9.43
N LEU A 236 -8.38 -0.30 8.70
CA LEU A 236 -9.71 -0.45 9.29
C LEU A 236 -9.90 -1.79 10.00
N THR A 237 -9.32 -2.85 9.45
CA THR A 237 -9.52 -4.22 9.94
C THR A 237 -8.39 -4.70 10.84
N GLY A 238 -7.27 -3.98 10.90
CA GLY A 238 -6.05 -4.39 11.59
C GLY A 238 -5.42 -5.65 11.00
N HIS A 239 -5.63 -5.92 9.70
CA HIS A 239 -5.01 -7.03 8.98
C HIS A 239 -3.66 -6.63 8.38
N LYS A 240 -2.86 -7.65 8.03
CA LYS A 240 -1.75 -7.44 7.10
C LYS A 240 -2.29 -7.04 5.72
N PRO A 241 -1.55 -6.25 4.93
CA PRO A 241 -2.02 -5.73 3.63
C PRO A 241 -2.49 -6.83 2.67
N GLY A 242 -1.68 -7.88 2.47
CA GLY A 242 -2.04 -8.99 1.58
C GLY A 242 -3.28 -9.76 2.03
N ASN A 243 -3.57 -9.79 3.34
CA ASN A 243 -4.76 -10.44 3.89
C ASN A 243 -6.01 -9.54 3.78
N ALA A 244 -5.83 -8.22 3.83
CA ALA A 244 -6.91 -7.26 3.68
C ALA A 244 -7.43 -7.17 2.23
N MET A 245 -6.52 -7.23 1.26
CA MET A 245 -6.83 -7.35 -0.17
C MET A 245 -5.59 -7.89 -0.90
N HIS A 246 -5.75 -8.97 -1.66
CA HIS A 246 -4.65 -9.53 -2.43
C HIS A 246 -4.44 -8.75 -3.72
N LEU A 247 -3.22 -8.30 -3.96
CA LEU A 247 -2.87 -7.55 -5.16
C LEU A 247 -1.82 -8.31 -5.94
N SER A 248 -2.08 -8.55 -7.22
CA SER A 248 -1.11 -9.11 -8.15
C SER A 248 -0.97 -8.19 -9.36
N ALA A 249 0.25 -8.06 -9.87
CA ALA A 249 0.55 -7.25 -11.03
C ALA A 249 1.57 -7.95 -11.94
N LEU A 250 1.26 -8.02 -13.23
CA LEU A 250 2.21 -8.30 -14.29
C LEU A 250 2.47 -6.97 -14.98
N THR A 251 3.67 -6.43 -14.84
CA THR A 251 4.00 -5.11 -15.36
C THR A 251 5.49 -4.91 -15.57
N ASN A 252 5.84 -4.09 -16.55
CA ASN A 252 7.21 -3.69 -16.85
C ASN A 252 7.77 -2.74 -15.78
N GLN A 253 6.96 -1.76 -15.35
CA GLN A 253 7.35 -0.77 -14.36
C GLN A 253 6.67 -1.06 -13.01
N ARG A 254 7.49 -1.29 -11.98
CA ARG A 254 7.02 -1.61 -10.62
C ARG A 254 7.01 -0.37 -9.72
N ILE A 255 6.45 -0.52 -8.52
CA ILE A 255 6.58 0.43 -7.41
C ILE A 255 7.33 -0.23 -6.24
N SER A 256 7.73 0.56 -5.25
CA SER A 256 8.34 0.03 -4.02
C SER A 256 7.27 -0.33 -2.99
N ASN A 257 7.04 -1.63 -2.80
CA ASN A 257 6.22 -2.14 -1.69
C ASN A 257 6.77 -1.72 -0.31
N GLU A 258 8.10 -1.57 -0.19
CA GLU A 258 8.74 -1.16 1.07
C GLU A 258 8.38 0.29 1.43
N ASP A 259 8.50 1.19 0.46
CA ASP A 259 8.25 2.64 0.59
C ASP A 259 6.79 2.93 0.92
N TRP A 260 5.89 2.31 0.16
CA TRP A 260 4.47 2.48 0.38
C TRP A 260 4.00 1.80 1.66
N GLY A 261 4.77 0.80 2.12
CA GLY A 261 4.18 -0.31 2.81
C GLY A 261 3.03 -0.79 1.92
N SER A 262 3.23 -1.72 1.04
CA SER A 262 2.13 -2.42 0.37
C SER A 262 2.56 -3.86 0.16
N GLU A 263 1.63 -4.69 -0.28
CA GLU A 263 1.93 -6.07 -0.62
C GLU A 263 1.31 -6.37 -1.99
N ILE A 264 1.99 -5.91 -3.04
CA ILE A 264 1.68 -6.25 -4.43
C ILE A 264 2.63 -7.34 -4.89
N TRP A 265 2.08 -8.45 -5.36
CA TRP A 265 2.83 -9.56 -5.92
C TRP A 265 3.13 -9.27 -7.38
N PHE A 266 4.37 -8.86 -7.67
CA PHE A 266 4.84 -8.60 -9.02
C PHE A 266 5.30 -9.88 -9.69
N PHE A 267 4.65 -10.24 -10.81
CA PHE A 267 4.99 -11.40 -11.62
C PHE A 267 5.89 -11.00 -12.78
N GLU A 268 6.77 -11.93 -13.19
CA GLU A 268 7.53 -11.85 -14.45
C GLU A 268 6.81 -12.59 -15.58
N GLU A 269 6.09 -13.66 -15.24
CA GLU A 269 5.24 -14.42 -16.16
C GLU A 269 3.93 -14.81 -15.47
N GLY A 270 2.83 -14.76 -16.24
CA GLY A 270 1.50 -15.09 -15.75
C GLY A 270 0.93 -14.03 -14.81
N LEU A 271 -0.18 -14.37 -14.15
CA LEU A 271 -0.84 -13.51 -13.18
C LEU A 271 -1.59 -14.35 -12.14
N GLY A 272 -1.82 -13.80 -10.94
CA GLY A 272 -2.68 -14.42 -9.94
C GLY A 272 -4.16 -14.40 -10.35
N HIS A 273 -5.00 -15.05 -9.54
CA HIS A 273 -6.45 -14.84 -9.60
C HIS A 273 -6.78 -13.39 -9.19
N GLY A 274 -7.81 -12.82 -9.81
CA GLY A 274 -8.32 -11.50 -9.48
C GLY A 274 -9.83 -11.47 -9.61
N ASP A 275 -10.52 -11.04 -8.57
CA ASP A 275 -11.94 -10.72 -8.63
C ASP A 275 -12.18 -9.53 -9.55
N LEU A 276 -11.28 -8.55 -9.48
CA LEU A 276 -11.14 -7.48 -10.46
C LEU A 276 -9.90 -7.73 -11.30
N PHE A 277 -10.09 -7.94 -12.59
CA PHE A 277 -9.01 -7.95 -13.57
C PHE A 277 -8.90 -6.59 -14.25
N ILE A 278 -7.72 -5.99 -14.27
CA ILE A 278 -7.47 -4.69 -14.89
C ILE A 278 -6.53 -4.91 -16.08
N GLU A 279 -7.00 -4.61 -17.29
CA GLU A 279 -6.25 -4.75 -18.55
C GLU A 279 -6.10 -3.39 -19.24
N CYS A 280 -4.89 -2.87 -19.29
CA CYS A 280 -4.64 -1.54 -19.86
C CYS A 280 -3.65 -1.56 -21.04
N GLY A 281 -3.28 -2.73 -21.55
CA GLY A 281 -2.35 -2.86 -22.67
C GLY A 281 -0.90 -2.55 -22.31
N GLY A 282 -0.03 -2.46 -23.31
CA GLY A 282 1.40 -2.16 -23.14
C GLY A 282 2.29 -3.37 -22.81
N LEU A 283 1.70 -4.56 -22.64
CA LEU A 283 2.44 -5.81 -22.50
C LEU A 283 2.26 -6.69 -23.73
N GLU A 284 3.37 -7.22 -24.25
CA GLU A 284 3.34 -8.25 -25.28
C GLU A 284 2.78 -9.56 -24.70
N GLY A 285 2.04 -10.32 -25.51
CA GLY A 285 1.52 -11.63 -25.13
C GLY A 285 0.07 -11.86 -25.54
N ALA A 286 -0.50 -12.97 -25.06
CA ALA A 286 -1.83 -13.38 -25.46
C ALA A 286 -2.90 -12.33 -25.07
N PRO A 287 -3.88 -12.04 -25.94
CA PRO A 287 -4.98 -11.14 -25.61
C PRO A 287 -5.72 -11.64 -24.37
N SER A 288 -6.18 -10.73 -23.50
CA SER A 288 -6.92 -11.06 -22.28
C SER A 288 -8.10 -12.01 -22.52
N GLN A 289 -8.82 -11.82 -23.62
CA GLN A 289 -9.91 -12.71 -24.03
C GLN A 289 -9.46 -14.18 -24.17
N SER A 290 -8.25 -14.43 -24.69
CA SER A 290 -7.70 -15.79 -24.77
C SER A 290 -7.32 -16.36 -23.40
N LEU A 291 -6.86 -15.52 -22.47
CA LEU A 291 -6.55 -15.94 -21.09
C LEU A 291 -7.81 -16.42 -20.37
N PHE A 292 -8.93 -15.72 -20.58
CA PHE A 292 -10.20 -16.08 -19.94
C PHE A 292 -10.85 -17.30 -20.60
N GLN A 293 -10.90 -17.32 -21.93
CA GLN A 293 -11.68 -18.32 -22.67
C GLN A 293 -10.92 -19.64 -22.90
N ARG A 294 -9.59 -19.61 -23.06
CA ARG A 294 -8.80 -20.83 -23.34
C ARG A 294 -8.08 -21.38 -22.12
N HIS A 295 -7.68 -20.52 -21.19
CA HIS A 295 -6.86 -20.91 -20.04
C HIS A 295 -7.63 -20.96 -18.72
N GLY A 296 -8.96 -20.77 -18.75
CA GLY A 296 -9.84 -20.93 -17.59
C GLY A 296 -9.60 -19.93 -16.46
N ARG A 297 -8.88 -18.83 -16.72
CA ARG A 297 -8.55 -17.80 -15.71
C ARG A 297 -9.63 -16.73 -15.67
N VAL A 298 -10.89 -17.14 -15.52
CA VAL A 298 -12.04 -16.22 -15.57
C VAL A 298 -12.05 -15.37 -14.29
N PRO A 299 -12.07 -14.03 -14.38
CA PRO A 299 -12.13 -13.17 -13.20
C PRO A 299 -13.38 -13.41 -12.35
N GLY A 300 -13.25 -13.18 -11.05
CA GLY A 300 -14.31 -13.47 -10.07
C GLY A 300 -15.56 -12.59 -10.24
N ARG A 301 -15.38 -11.32 -10.62
CA ARG A 301 -16.48 -10.32 -10.63
C ARG A 301 -16.42 -9.32 -11.78
N TYR A 302 -15.25 -8.74 -12.03
CA TYR A 302 -15.11 -7.59 -12.92
C TYR A 302 -13.90 -7.72 -13.84
N ILE A 303 -14.04 -7.18 -15.05
CA ILE A 303 -12.91 -6.80 -15.90
C ILE A 303 -13.03 -5.30 -16.17
N LEU A 304 -12.04 -4.52 -15.73
CA LEU A 304 -11.90 -3.12 -16.12
C LEU A 304 -10.83 -3.03 -17.19
N SER A 305 -11.20 -2.53 -18.37
CA SER A 305 -10.31 -2.46 -19.52
C SER A 305 -10.21 -1.05 -20.06
N GLY A 306 -9.01 -0.63 -20.48
CA GLY A 306 -8.82 0.63 -21.22
C GLY A 306 -9.29 0.57 -22.68
N ALA A 307 -9.57 -0.63 -23.20
CA ALA A 307 -10.04 -0.84 -24.57
C ALA A 307 -11.16 -1.89 -24.60
N ASP A 308 -12.08 -1.73 -25.54
CA ASP A 308 -13.14 -2.71 -25.76
C ASP A 308 -12.55 -4.06 -26.21
N LYS A 309 -13.01 -5.14 -25.57
CA LYS A 309 -12.64 -6.53 -25.84
C LYS A 309 -13.75 -7.29 -26.58
N GLY A 310 -14.82 -6.60 -26.97
CA GLY A 310 -16.03 -7.19 -27.52
C GLY A 310 -16.74 -8.07 -26.49
N ASP A 311 -17.53 -9.03 -26.97
CA ASP A 311 -18.29 -9.90 -26.10
C ASP A 311 -17.39 -10.89 -25.34
N VAL A 312 -17.57 -10.91 -24.01
CA VAL A 312 -16.89 -11.83 -23.10
C VAL A 312 -17.95 -12.74 -22.48
N SER A 313 -17.87 -14.03 -22.77
CA SER A 313 -18.83 -15.03 -22.28
C SER A 313 -19.00 -14.98 -20.75
N GLY A 314 -20.25 -14.89 -20.28
CA GLY A 314 -20.61 -14.80 -18.86
C GLY A 314 -20.53 -13.39 -18.26
N PHE A 315 -20.27 -12.36 -19.07
CA PHE A 315 -20.20 -10.97 -18.63
C PHE A 315 -21.10 -10.06 -19.45
N ASP A 316 -21.76 -9.13 -18.76
CA ASP A 316 -22.38 -7.96 -19.38
C ASP A 316 -21.35 -6.82 -19.41
N HIS A 317 -21.42 -5.90 -20.37
CA HIS A 317 -20.46 -4.79 -20.45
C HIS A 317 -21.09 -3.42 -20.61
N GLU A 318 -20.44 -2.41 -20.03
CA GLU A 318 -20.73 -1.00 -20.22
C GLU A 318 -19.49 -0.27 -20.74
N VAL A 319 -19.70 0.64 -21.70
CA VAL A 319 -18.64 1.50 -22.25
C VAL A 319 -18.78 2.88 -21.63
N GLY A 320 -17.68 3.41 -21.11
CA GLY A 320 -17.56 4.77 -20.62
C GLY A 320 -16.41 5.52 -21.27
N ASP A 321 -16.18 6.75 -20.82
CA ASP A 321 -15.10 7.59 -21.33
C ASP A 321 -13.72 7.01 -20.95
N GLY A 322 -13.03 6.41 -21.92
CA GLY A 322 -11.71 5.81 -21.71
C GLY A 322 -11.69 4.51 -20.90
N PHE A 323 -12.85 3.87 -20.71
CA PHE A 323 -12.94 2.56 -20.06
C PHE A 323 -14.07 1.68 -20.62
N VAL A 324 -13.91 0.38 -20.47
CA VAL A 324 -14.97 -0.62 -20.63
C VAL A 324 -14.98 -1.50 -19.39
N LEU A 325 -16.16 -1.65 -18.77
CA LEU A 325 -16.35 -2.47 -17.59
C LEU A 325 -17.22 -3.67 -17.93
N TYR A 326 -16.67 -4.86 -17.73
CA TYR A 326 -17.38 -6.12 -17.79
C TYR A 326 -17.77 -6.55 -16.38
N ARG A 327 -19.04 -6.92 -16.17
CA ARG A 327 -19.56 -7.47 -14.92
C ARG A 327 -20.01 -8.89 -15.14
N ARG A 328 -19.53 -9.80 -14.27
CA ARG A 328 -19.91 -11.19 -14.33
C ARG A 328 -21.39 -11.34 -13.97
N GLN A 329 -22.12 -12.08 -14.78
CA GLN A 329 -23.57 -12.29 -14.59
C GLN A 329 -23.86 -13.05 -13.28
N VAL A 330 -22.98 -13.98 -12.91
CA VAL A 330 -23.02 -14.73 -11.64
C VAL A 330 -21.65 -14.57 -10.96
N PRO A 331 -21.46 -13.53 -10.13
CA PRO A 331 -20.19 -13.29 -9.45
C PRO A 331 -19.92 -14.32 -8.35
N ASP A 332 -18.66 -14.64 -8.13
CA ASP A 332 -18.29 -15.55 -7.04
C ASP A 332 -18.48 -14.86 -5.67
N PRO A 333 -18.98 -15.56 -4.65
CA PRO A 333 -19.00 -15.06 -3.28
C PRO A 333 -17.59 -14.79 -2.76
N ARG A 334 -17.46 -13.84 -1.82
CA ARG A 334 -16.18 -13.46 -1.20
C ARG A 334 -15.38 -14.67 -0.70
N ARG A 335 -16.02 -15.64 -0.07
CA ARG A 335 -15.34 -16.84 0.47
C ARG A 335 -14.77 -17.76 -0.61
N VAL A 336 -15.46 -17.90 -1.74
CA VAL A 336 -14.94 -18.66 -2.89
C VAL A 336 -13.70 -17.96 -3.46
N ALA A 337 -13.73 -16.64 -3.57
CA ALA A 337 -12.58 -15.86 -4.03
C ALA A 337 -11.37 -15.97 -3.09
N LEU A 338 -11.58 -15.98 -1.77
CA LEU A 338 -10.52 -16.23 -0.79
C LEU A 338 -9.86 -17.60 -0.97
N GLU A 339 -10.64 -18.66 -1.21
CA GLU A 339 -10.11 -20.01 -1.48
C GLU A 339 -9.22 -20.05 -2.74
N MET A 340 -9.58 -19.31 -3.79
CA MET A 340 -8.80 -19.25 -5.03
C MET A 340 -7.43 -18.58 -4.86
N ILE A 341 -7.27 -17.71 -3.87
CA ILE A 341 -6.03 -16.95 -3.61
C ILE A 341 -5.26 -17.43 -2.39
N GLU A 342 -5.74 -18.45 -1.68
CA GLU A 342 -5.17 -18.86 -0.40
C GLU A 342 -3.68 -19.20 -0.49
N SER A 343 -3.30 -19.95 -1.52
CA SER A 343 -1.89 -20.32 -1.79
C SER A 343 -0.94 -19.13 -1.99
N ARG A 344 -1.48 -17.91 -2.14
CA ARG A 344 -0.76 -16.66 -2.37
C ARG A 344 -0.84 -15.71 -1.18
N ARG A 345 -1.38 -16.14 -0.05
CA ARG A 345 -1.39 -15.37 1.20
C ARG A 345 -0.24 -15.83 2.09
N ASN A 346 0.26 -14.91 2.91
CA ASN A 346 1.25 -15.20 3.95
C ASN A 346 0.57 -15.91 5.14
N SER A 347 0.05 -17.11 4.87
CA SER A 347 -0.58 -17.99 5.84
C SER A 347 0.46 -18.90 6.48
N THR A 348 0.36 -19.09 7.81
CA THR A 348 1.29 -19.94 8.58
C THR A 348 0.79 -21.38 8.62
N LEU A 349 -0.51 -21.55 8.84
CA LEU A 349 -1.17 -22.85 8.93
C LEU A 349 -1.99 -23.20 7.68
N GLY A 350 -2.52 -22.21 6.97
CA GLY A 350 -3.45 -22.37 5.86
C GLY A 350 -4.90 -22.51 6.35
N PRO A 351 -5.69 -23.39 5.71
CA PRO A 351 -7.01 -23.75 6.17
C PRO A 351 -7.01 -24.31 7.61
N VAL A 352 -7.94 -23.79 8.43
CA VAL A 352 -8.20 -24.26 9.80
C VAL A 352 -9.36 -25.27 9.80
N MET A 353 -10.46 -24.93 9.12
CA MET A 353 -11.61 -25.82 8.92
C MET A 353 -12.19 -25.61 7.53
N THR A 354 -12.55 -26.69 6.84
CA THR A 354 -13.19 -26.63 5.51
C THR A 354 -14.45 -27.48 5.50
N PHE A 355 -15.62 -26.84 5.52
CA PHE A 355 -16.89 -27.55 5.43
C PHE A 355 -17.16 -28.06 4.01
N GLU A 356 -18.35 -28.63 3.77
CA GLU A 356 -18.65 -29.22 2.47
C GLU A 356 -19.12 -28.15 1.49
N GLY A 357 -18.55 -28.19 0.27
CA GLY A 357 -18.81 -27.20 -0.78
C GLY A 357 -17.71 -26.13 -0.89
N THR A 358 -17.82 -25.30 -1.92
CA THR A 358 -16.89 -24.19 -2.17
C THR A 358 -17.27 -22.96 -1.37
N GLY A 359 -16.29 -22.17 -0.96
CA GLY A 359 -16.48 -20.96 -0.16
C GLY A 359 -16.87 -21.25 1.28
N THR A 360 -16.41 -22.38 1.83
CA THR A 360 -16.75 -22.84 3.19
C THR A 360 -15.51 -23.07 4.06
N THR A 361 -14.41 -22.40 3.71
CA THR A 361 -13.14 -22.50 4.42
C THR A 361 -12.94 -21.34 5.39
N LEU A 362 -12.58 -21.70 6.62
CA LEU A 362 -12.01 -20.84 7.65
C LEU A 362 -10.48 -20.88 7.54
N PHE A 363 -9.85 -19.71 7.43
CA PHE A 363 -8.41 -19.58 7.29
C PHE A 363 -7.74 -19.09 8.57
N ASP A 364 -6.44 -19.34 8.69
CA ASP A 364 -5.69 -19.02 9.90
C ASP A 364 -5.52 -17.51 10.16
N TYR A 365 -5.66 -16.68 9.12
CA TYR A 365 -5.64 -15.23 9.23
C TYR A 365 -7.01 -14.63 9.51
N ASP A 366 -8.11 -15.40 9.49
CA ASP A 366 -9.43 -14.85 9.83
C ASP A 366 -9.48 -14.44 11.30
N LYS A 367 -10.04 -13.27 11.59
CA LYS A 367 -10.41 -12.90 12.96
C LYS A 367 -11.77 -13.51 13.26
N ALA A 368 -11.80 -14.59 14.04
CA ALA A 368 -13.03 -15.37 14.27
C ALA A 368 -13.59 -15.24 15.69
N VAL A 369 -14.93 -15.26 15.80
CA VAL A 369 -15.67 -15.36 17.05
C VAL A 369 -16.43 -16.69 17.05
N PHE A 370 -16.22 -17.49 18.09
CA PHE A 370 -16.95 -18.73 18.32
C PHE A 370 -17.92 -18.56 19.48
N VAL A 371 -19.19 -18.90 19.27
CA VAL A 371 -20.20 -19.01 20.33
C VAL A 371 -20.64 -20.46 20.41
N VAL A 372 -20.33 -21.13 21.53
CA VAL A 372 -20.63 -22.54 21.77
C VAL A 372 -21.65 -22.64 22.89
N GLY A 373 -22.88 -23.01 22.53
CA GLY A 373 -24.00 -23.14 23.47
C GLY A 373 -23.90 -24.32 24.42
N GLU A 374 -24.68 -24.29 25.49
CA GLU A 374 -24.66 -25.31 26.56
C GLU A 374 -25.00 -26.71 26.07
N SER A 375 -25.93 -26.83 25.12
CA SER A 375 -26.41 -28.12 24.60
C SER A 375 -25.40 -28.86 23.72
N ILE A 376 -24.30 -28.21 23.33
CA ILE A 376 -23.27 -28.84 22.49
C ILE A 376 -22.58 -29.97 23.27
N GLY A 377 -22.63 -31.19 22.73
CA GLY A 377 -22.09 -32.38 23.37
C GLY A 377 -20.56 -32.38 23.49
N ALA A 378 -20.04 -33.11 24.48
CA ALA A 378 -18.61 -33.14 24.83
C ALA A 378 -17.71 -33.54 23.64
N GLN A 379 -18.13 -34.49 22.80
CA GLN A 379 -17.32 -34.91 21.64
C GLN A 379 -17.15 -33.80 20.60
N ALA A 380 -18.21 -33.04 20.31
CA ALA A 380 -18.15 -31.90 19.39
C ALA A 380 -17.28 -30.78 19.98
N ARG A 381 -17.41 -30.51 21.30
CA ARG A 381 -16.54 -29.55 22.00
C ARG A 381 -15.07 -29.95 21.90
N SER A 382 -14.72 -31.22 22.12
CA SER A 382 -13.34 -31.70 22.00
C SER A 382 -12.82 -31.59 20.57
N ALA A 383 -13.62 -31.92 19.56
CA ALA A 383 -13.22 -31.79 18.15
C ALA A 383 -12.95 -30.33 17.77
N LEU A 384 -13.79 -29.39 18.23
CA LEU A 384 -13.58 -27.97 18.01
C LEU A 384 -12.36 -27.44 18.77
N ALA A 385 -12.19 -27.85 20.03
CA ALA A 385 -11.07 -27.45 20.87
C ALA A 385 -9.72 -27.86 20.27
N GLU A 386 -9.64 -29.04 19.65
CA GLU A 386 -8.43 -29.52 18.96
C GLU A 386 -8.03 -28.59 17.80
N ALA A 387 -8.98 -28.26 16.91
CA ALA A 387 -8.73 -27.36 15.78
C ALA A 387 -8.34 -25.94 16.24
N ILE A 388 -9.02 -25.42 17.27
CA ILE A 388 -8.72 -24.08 17.81
C ILE A 388 -7.36 -24.04 18.51
N ALA A 389 -7.00 -25.08 19.26
CA ALA A 389 -5.71 -25.14 19.93
C ALA A 389 -4.55 -25.14 18.91
N GLU A 390 -4.65 -25.93 17.83
CA GLU A 390 -3.66 -25.92 16.75
C GLU A 390 -3.58 -24.55 16.06
N TRP A 391 -4.73 -23.95 15.78
CA TRP A 391 -4.78 -22.62 15.18
C TRP A 391 -4.09 -21.58 16.08
N GLN A 392 -4.37 -21.61 17.38
CA GLN A 392 -3.74 -20.71 18.35
C GLN A 392 -2.23 -20.96 18.51
N GLN A 393 -1.77 -22.20 18.41
CA GLN A 393 -0.34 -22.54 18.40
C GLN A 393 0.37 -21.97 17.17
N SER A 394 -0.35 -21.82 16.05
CA SER A 394 0.15 -21.25 14.79
C SER A 394 0.04 -19.72 14.72
N GLY A 395 -0.29 -19.05 15.83
CA GLY A 395 -0.40 -17.59 15.91
C GLY A 395 -1.80 -17.03 15.67
N GLY A 396 -2.80 -17.89 15.44
CA GLY A 396 -4.20 -17.49 15.43
C GLY A 396 -4.69 -17.00 16.79
N ASP A 397 -5.74 -16.20 16.78
CA ASP A 397 -6.28 -15.63 18.02
C ASP A 397 -7.82 -15.52 18.05
N PRO A 398 -8.55 -16.63 17.78
CA PRO A 398 -10.01 -16.63 17.83
C PRO A 398 -10.53 -16.35 19.25
N VAL A 399 -11.64 -15.61 19.33
CA VAL A 399 -12.38 -15.36 20.58
C VAL A 399 -13.41 -16.47 20.79
N LEU A 400 -13.44 -17.06 21.98
CA LEU A 400 -14.38 -18.13 22.31
C LEU A 400 -15.32 -17.73 23.45
N LEU A 401 -16.61 -17.72 23.19
CA LEU A 401 -17.66 -17.73 24.22
C LEU A 401 -18.17 -19.16 24.37
N VAL A 402 -17.81 -19.82 25.47
CA VAL A 402 -18.20 -21.20 25.76
C VAL A 402 -19.16 -21.22 26.95
N LEU A 403 -20.38 -21.66 26.70
CA LEU A 403 -21.41 -21.85 27.73
C LEU A 403 -21.44 -23.32 28.17
N GLY A 404 -21.62 -23.58 29.45
CA GLY A 404 -21.59 -24.93 30.02
C GLY A 404 -20.16 -25.47 30.22
N ASP A 405 -19.91 -26.72 29.82
CA ASP A 405 -18.64 -27.41 30.09
C ASP A 405 -17.48 -26.85 29.24
N ARG A 406 -16.49 -26.27 29.92
CA ARG A 406 -15.29 -25.67 29.34
C ARG A 406 -14.08 -26.59 29.35
N LYS A 407 -14.13 -27.70 30.09
CA LYS A 407 -12.99 -28.60 30.27
C LYS A 407 -12.35 -29.05 28.96
N PRO A 408 -13.09 -29.37 27.88
CA PRO A 408 -12.45 -29.75 26.61
C PRO A 408 -11.50 -28.67 26.05
N PHE A 409 -11.89 -27.40 26.15
CA PHE A 409 -11.10 -26.27 25.68
C PHE A 409 -9.92 -25.98 26.61
N GLU A 410 -10.13 -26.06 27.92
CA GLU A 410 -9.06 -25.87 28.92
C GLU A 410 -7.99 -26.95 28.80
N VAL A 411 -8.39 -28.22 28.63
CA VAL A 411 -7.46 -29.36 28.46
C VAL A 411 -6.69 -29.26 27.15
N ALA A 412 -7.32 -28.78 26.07
CA ALA A 412 -6.64 -28.53 24.80
C ALA A 412 -5.69 -27.32 24.85
N GLY A 413 -5.74 -26.52 25.92
CA GLY A 413 -4.92 -25.31 26.08
C GLY A 413 -5.44 -24.11 25.30
N CYS A 414 -6.74 -24.06 24.98
CA CYS A 414 -7.34 -22.92 24.29
C CYS A 414 -7.28 -21.66 25.15
N ARG A 415 -6.89 -20.54 24.52
CA ARG A 415 -6.81 -19.20 25.11
C ARG A 415 -8.05 -18.38 24.77
N ARG A 416 -8.21 -17.22 25.42
CA ARG A 416 -9.29 -16.23 25.16
C ARG A 416 -10.72 -16.77 25.31
N LEU A 417 -10.91 -17.62 26.31
CA LEU A 417 -12.22 -18.12 26.71
C LEU A 417 -12.96 -17.06 27.53
N LEU A 418 -13.94 -16.40 26.91
CA LEU A 418 -14.85 -15.47 27.57
C LEU A 418 -15.78 -16.21 28.54
N GLN A 419 -16.00 -15.61 29.70
CA GLN A 419 -16.90 -16.12 30.72
C GLN A 419 -18.12 -15.22 30.82
N ALA A 420 -19.30 -15.75 30.47
CA ALA A 420 -20.54 -15.01 30.65
C ALA A 420 -20.80 -14.76 32.14
N GLU A 421 -21.05 -13.49 32.51
CA GLU A 421 -21.65 -13.15 33.79
C GLU A 421 -23.17 -13.41 33.67
N VAL A 422 -23.60 -14.56 34.18
CA VAL A 422 -24.96 -15.09 34.03
C VAL A 422 -25.86 -14.52 35.13
N ASP A 423 -26.18 -13.22 35.07
CA ASP A 423 -27.18 -12.58 35.96
C ASP A 423 -28.21 -11.71 35.19
N GLY A 424 -28.57 -12.14 33.97
CA GLY A 424 -29.87 -11.90 33.34
C GLY A 424 -30.15 -10.54 32.68
N VAL A 425 -29.66 -9.41 33.19
CA VAL A 425 -30.01 -8.07 32.66
C VAL A 425 -28.82 -7.35 32.02
N GLY A 426 -27.58 -7.74 32.36
CA GLY A 426 -26.35 -7.14 31.82
C GLY A 426 -25.67 -7.92 30.70
N THR A 427 -26.06 -9.18 30.44
CA THR A 427 -25.26 -10.12 29.63
C THR A 427 -25.12 -9.69 28.16
N THR A 428 -26.15 -9.11 27.54
CA THR A 428 -26.07 -8.56 26.17
C THR A 428 -25.11 -7.38 26.08
N ALA A 429 -25.17 -6.45 27.04
CA ALA A 429 -24.31 -5.28 27.09
C ALA A 429 -22.85 -5.69 27.37
N TRP A 430 -22.66 -6.60 28.33
CA TRP A 430 -21.37 -7.21 28.61
C TRP A 430 -20.76 -7.85 27.37
N PHE A 431 -21.52 -8.69 26.65
CA PHE A 431 -20.98 -9.41 25.50
C PHE A 431 -20.56 -8.46 24.38
N ARG A 432 -21.32 -7.38 24.17
CA ARG A 432 -20.95 -6.32 23.21
C ARG A 432 -19.61 -5.66 23.58
N VAL A 433 -19.43 -5.31 24.86
CA VAL A 433 -18.17 -4.72 25.35
C VAL A 433 -17.02 -5.72 25.25
N ALA A 434 -17.24 -6.95 25.73
CA ALA A 434 -16.23 -8.01 25.70
C ALA A 434 -15.77 -8.33 24.27
N LEU A 435 -16.68 -8.36 23.28
CA LEU A 435 -16.33 -8.51 21.87
C LEU A 435 -15.55 -7.31 21.33
N GLY A 436 -15.98 -6.09 21.65
CA GLY A 436 -15.30 -4.87 21.19
C GLY A 436 -13.86 -4.78 21.69
N ASP A 437 -13.64 -5.10 22.97
CA ASP A 437 -12.31 -5.09 23.59
C ASP A 437 -11.44 -6.25 23.08
N ALA A 438 -12.06 -7.42 22.87
CA ALA A 438 -11.34 -8.60 22.45
C ALA A 438 -10.94 -8.52 20.96
N GLN A 439 -11.88 -8.16 20.10
CA GLN A 439 -11.74 -8.30 18.67
C GLN A 439 -12.47 -7.16 17.95
N PRO A 440 -11.80 -6.01 17.77
CA PRO A 440 -12.39 -4.83 17.14
C PRO A 440 -12.92 -5.06 15.72
N TRP A 441 -12.42 -6.09 15.02
CA TRP A 441 -12.85 -6.50 13.70
C TRP A 441 -13.03 -8.02 13.63
N THR A 442 -14.12 -8.49 13.04
CA THR A 442 -14.45 -9.92 12.89
C THR A 442 -14.67 -10.28 11.43
N ASP A 443 -13.97 -11.30 10.95
CA ASP A 443 -14.14 -11.85 9.60
C ASP A 443 -15.08 -13.05 9.58
N VAL A 444 -15.19 -13.78 10.70
CA VAL A 444 -15.98 -15.00 10.81
C VAL A 444 -16.70 -15.08 12.15
N ILE A 445 -17.97 -15.48 12.12
CA ILE A 445 -18.76 -15.84 13.28
C ILE A 445 -19.17 -17.30 13.14
N ILE A 446 -18.79 -18.14 14.09
CA ILE A 446 -19.24 -19.54 14.18
C ILE A 446 -20.11 -19.70 15.42
N ALA A 447 -21.41 -19.80 15.22
CA ALA A 447 -22.41 -19.85 16.29
C ALA A 447 -23.07 -21.23 16.35
N LEU A 448 -22.62 -22.06 17.29
CA LEU A 448 -23.08 -23.44 17.49
C LEU A 448 -24.09 -23.47 18.65
N ASN A 449 -25.37 -23.55 18.30
CA ASN A 449 -26.50 -23.40 19.23
C ASN A 449 -26.35 -22.19 20.18
N PRO A 450 -26.17 -20.97 19.64
CA PRO A 450 -25.97 -19.77 20.47
C PRO A 450 -27.21 -19.50 21.34
N PRO A 451 -27.06 -18.97 22.57
CA PRO A 451 -28.21 -18.58 23.37
C PRO A 451 -28.92 -17.36 22.75
N GLU A 452 -30.23 -17.25 22.96
CA GLU A 452 -31.07 -16.21 22.35
C GLU A 452 -30.56 -14.78 22.59
N TRP A 453 -30.01 -14.51 23.78
CA TRP A 453 -29.50 -13.18 24.12
C TRP A 453 -28.27 -12.75 23.30
N SER A 454 -27.52 -13.70 22.74
CA SER A 454 -26.28 -13.43 21.99
C SER A 454 -26.54 -13.15 20.50
N ILE A 455 -27.60 -13.76 19.95
CA ILE A 455 -28.03 -13.61 18.55
C ILE A 455 -28.14 -12.14 18.12
N PRO A 456 -28.86 -11.24 18.84
CA PRO A 456 -28.96 -9.84 18.44
C PRO A 456 -27.62 -9.11 18.49
N VAL A 457 -26.70 -9.48 19.39
CA VAL A 457 -25.35 -8.88 19.46
C VAL A 457 -24.54 -9.26 18.24
N LEU A 458 -24.58 -10.53 17.83
CA LEU A 458 -23.88 -11.01 16.64
C LEU A 458 -24.49 -10.42 15.35
N ALA A 459 -25.82 -10.31 15.28
CA ALA A 459 -26.49 -9.70 14.12
C ALA A 459 -26.16 -8.20 13.99
N ASP A 460 -26.09 -7.47 15.11
CA ASP A 460 -25.62 -6.08 15.11
C ASP A 460 -24.16 -5.97 14.68
N LEU A 461 -23.29 -6.88 15.15
CA LEU A 461 -21.88 -6.93 14.73
C LEU A 461 -21.75 -7.10 13.21
N VAL A 462 -22.51 -8.01 12.60
CA VAL A 462 -22.52 -8.22 11.14
C VAL A 462 -22.94 -6.96 10.39
N ARG A 463 -23.96 -6.27 10.89
CA ARG A 463 -24.49 -5.04 10.30
C ARG A 463 -23.48 -3.89 10.39
N ASP A 464 -22.88 -3.71 11.56
CA ASP A 464 -21.97 -2.60 11.86
C ASP A 464 -20.62 -2.77 11.15
N GLN A 465 -20.20 -4.02 10.90
CA GLN A 465 -18.94 -4.34 10.23
C GLN A 465 -19.09 -4.62 8.73
N ALA A 466 -20.19 -4.24 8.08
CA ALA A 466 -20.38 -4.49 6.64
C ALA A 466 -19.33 -3.81 5.71
N ASN A 467 -18.54 -2.85 6.22
CA ASN A 467 -17.49 -2.15 5.48
C ASN A 467 -16.17 -2.16 6.27
N PRO A 468 -15.05 -2.68 5.69
CA PRO A 468 -14.89 -3.05 4.29
C PRO A 468 -15.47 -4.40 3.85
N TRP A 469 -15.94 -5.29 4.73
CA TRP A 469 -16.70 -6.48 4.33
C TRP A 469 -17.46 -7.07 5.51
N ALA A 470 -18.62 -7.67 5.25
CA ALA A 470 -19.39 -8.36 6.30
C ALA A 470 -18.66 -9.62 6.82
N PRO A 471 -18.81 -9.96 8.10
CA PRO A 471 -18.38 -11.24 8.65
C PRO A 471 -19.10 -12.40 7.95
N TRP A 472 -18.39 -13.51 7.73
CA TRP A 472 -18.97 -14.76 7.27
C TRP A 472 -19.59 -15.52 8.44
N VAL A 473 -20.86 -15.88 8.34
CA VAL A 473 -21.65 -16.43 9.44
C VAL A 473 -21.92 -17.92 9.21
N VAL A 474 -21.46 -18.74 10.16
CA VAL A 474 -21.69 -20.18 10.22
C VAL A 474 -22.55 -20.52 11.42
N THR A 475 -23.66 -21.22 11.23
CA THR A 475 -24.56 -21.62 12.33
C THR A 475 -24.79 -23.12 12.35
N GLN A 476 -25.20 -23.65 13.51
CA GLN A 476 -25.84 -24.96 13.60
C GLN A 476 -27.36 -24.78 13.52
N GLY A 477 -27.96 -25.14 12.38
CA GLY A 477 -29.37 -24.86 12.10
C GLY A 477 -29.71 -23.38 11.95
N GLU A 478 -31.00 -23.06 11.89
CA GLU A 478 -31.50 -21.68 11.81
C GLU A 478 -31.31 -20.96 13.16
N ALA A 479 -30.77 -19.73 13.12
CA ALA A 479 -30.42 -18.94 14.32
C ALA A 479 -31.17 -17.60 14.40
N GLY A 480 -32.49 -17.61 14.20
CA GLY A 480 -33.34 -16.44 14.35
C GLY A 480 -32.96 -15.29 13.42
N SER A 481 -32.59 -14.13 13.97
CA SER A 481 -32.19 -12.95 13.20
C SER A 481 -30.74 -12.96 12.69
N LEU A 482 -29.92 -13.93 13.11
CA LEU A 482 -28.57 -14.11 12.61
C LEU A 482 -28.66 -14.92 11.31
N LEU A 483 -28.57 -14.23 10.17
CA LEU A 483 -28.66 -14.83 8.84
C LEU A 483 -27.35 -15.57 8.52
N PRO A 484 -27.37 -16.91 8.40
CA PRO A 484 -26.16 -17.67 8.11
C PRO A 484 -25.81 -17.66 6.63
N ASP A 485 -24.51 -17.57 6.33
CA ASP A 485 -23.96 -17.86 5.01
C ASP A 485 -23.76 -19.38 4.82
N HIS A 486 -23.55 -20.11 5.92
CA HIS A 486 -23.41 -21.56 5.94
C HIS A 486 -24.11 -22.17 7.15
N ILE A 487 -24.89 -23.23 6.92
CA ILE A 487 -25.59 -23.97 7.97
C ILE A 487 -24.94 -25.36 8.07
N ILE A 488 -24.50 -25.71 9.28
CA ILE A 488 -24.00 -27.05 9.61
C ILE A 488 -25.20 -27.93 9.96
N ASP A 489 -25.57 -28.81 9.04
CA ASP A 489 -26.64 -29.78 9.21
C ASP A 489 -26.08 -31.17 9.55
N GLY A 490 -26.79 -31.90 10.43
CA GLY A 490 -26.45 -33.29 10.81
C GLY A 490 -25.65 -33.44 12.10
N ASP A 491 -24.86 -34.51 12.21
CA ASP A 491 -24.03 -34.79 13.39
C ASP A 491 -22.87 -33.80 13.47
N LEU A 492 -23.00 -32.82 14.37
CA LEU A 492 -22.02 -31.76 14.57
C LEU A 492 -20.61 -32.30 14.87
N ASN A 493 -20.45 -33.34 15.68
CA ASN A 493 -19.13 -33.89 16.00
C ASN A 493 -18.47 -34.47 14.75
N GLN A 494 -19.24 -35.23 13.96
CA GLN A 494 -18.75 -35.77 12.70
C GLN A 494 -18.37 -34.65 11.73
N MET A 495 -19.22 -33.63 11.58
CA MET A 495 -18.99 -32.51 10.66
C MET A 495 -17.75 -31.70 11.04
N LEU A 496 -17.57 -31.36 12.32
CA LEU A 496 -16.39 -30.63 12.78
C LEU A 496 -15.09 -31.42 12.56
N ARG A 497 -15.08 -32.72 12.87
CA ARG A 497 -13.92 -33.61 12.62
C ARG A 497 -13.59 -33.73 11.14
N GLN A 498 -14.60 -33.87 10.30
CA GLN A 498 -14.40 -33.94 8.85
C GLN A 498 -13.88 -32.62 8.30
N ALA A 499 -14.43 -31.49 8.74
CA ALA A 499 -14.00 -30.18 8.29
C ALA A 499 -12.55 -29.88 8.68
N TYR A 500 -12.15 -30.24 9.91
CA TYR A 500 -10.77 -30.14 10.36
C TYR A 500 -9.83 -31.05 9.55
N LYS A 501 -10.22 -32.31 9.33
CA LYS A 501 -9.42 -33.25 8.53
C LYS A 501 -9.28 -32.80 7.06
N ARG A 502 -10.34 -32.24 6.45
CA ARG A 502 -10.28 -31.67 5.10
C ARG A 502 -9.31 -30.51 5.04
N ALA A 503 -9.39 -29.58 5.99
CA ALA A 503 -8.45 -28.47 6.09
C ALA A 503 -7.01 -28.97 6.15
N GLN A 504 -6.69 -29.94 7.03
CA GLN A 504 -5.36 -30.55 7.11
C GLN A 504 -4.85 -31.12 5.78
N MET A 505 -5.72 -31.73 4.97
CA MET A 505 -5.34 -32.26 3.65
C MET A 505 -5.08 -31.18 2.60
N MET A 506 -5.65 -29.98 2.78
CA MET A 506 -5.50 -28.84 1.88
C MET A 506 -4.30 -27.94 2.22
N ARG A 507 -3.68 -28.13 3.39
CA ARG A 507 -2.54 -27.31 3.80
C ARG A 507 -1.36 -27.50 2.86
N PRO A 508 -0.57 -26.43 2.61
CA PRO A 508 0.68 -26.56 1.87
C PRO A 508 1.57 -27.58 2.59
N ARG A 509 2.00 -28.62 1.89
CA ARG A 509 3.04 -29.52 2.44
C ARG A 509 4.31 -28.68 2.56
N GLN A 510 4.86 -28.57 3.77
CA GLN A 510 6.20 -28.01 3.95
C GLN A 510 7.15 -28.79 3.03
N LEU A 511 7.76 -28.08 2.08
CA LEU A 511 8.78 -28.61 1.18
C LEU A 511 10.12 -28.71 1.92
#